data_AF-A0A2H0AAC0-F1
#
_entry.id   AF-A0A2H0AAC0-F1
#
_cell.length_a   1.000
_cell.length_b   1.000
_cell.length_c   1.000
_cell.angle_alpha   90.00
_cell.angle_beta   90.00
_cell.angle_gamma   90.00
#
_symmetry.space_group_name_H-M   'P 1'
#
loop_
_entity.id
_entity.type
_entity.pdbx_description
1 polymer ?
#
loop_
_entity_poly.entity_id
_entity_poly.type
_entity_poly.pdbx_seq_one_letter_code
_entity_poly.pdbx_strand_id
1 'polypeptide(L)' 'MPSAFKKALDSGKFVVTCEAAPSKGTNLENMKHHIELLKDKVDGMNVTDHQSSV' A
#
# COMPACT_ATOMS: atom_id res chain seq x y z
N MET A 1 -5.27 -9.66 -18.71
CA MET A 1 -5.31 -10.43 -17.45
C MET A 1 -5.64 -9.48 -16.32
N PRO A 2 -6.64 -9.75 -15.46
CA PRO A 2 -6.95 -8.87 -14.32
C PRO A 2 -5.79 -8.84 -13.32
N SER A 3 -5.57 -7.69 -12.67
CA SER A 3 -4.54 -7.51 -11.65
C SER A 3 -4.80 -8.40 -10.43
N ALA A 4 -3.78 -8.67 -9.62
CA ALA A 4 -3.93 -9.43 -8.38
C ALA A 4 -5.00 -8.82 -7.47
N PHE A 5 -5.00 -7.49 -7.33
CA PHE A 5 -5.99 -6.78 -6.53
C PHE A 5 -7.41 -6.92 -7.10
N LYS A 6 -7.60 -6.84 -8.42
CA LYS A 6 -8.92 -7.07 -9.04
C LYS A 6 -9.44 -8.48 -8.74
N LYS A 7 -8.57 -9.49 -8.78
CA LYS A 7 -8.93 -10.86 -8.40
C LYS A 7 -9.31 -10.97 -6.92
N ALA A 8 -8.62 -10.25 -6.02
CA ALA A 8 -8.96 -10.22 -4.60
C ALA A 8 -10.36 -9.63 -4.37
N LEU A 9 -10.69 -8.51 -5.03
CA LEU A 9 -12.01 -7.88 -4.94
C LEU A 9 -13.14 -8.80 -5.46
N ASP A 10 -12.88 -9.57 -6.50
CA ASP A 10 -13.88 -10.47 -7.10
C ASP A 10 -14.01 -11.82 -6.36
N SER A 11 -13.19 -12.06 -5.31
CA SER A 11 -13.09 -13.38 -4.66
C SER A 11 -14.20 -13.70 -3.65
N GLY A 12 -14.98 -12.70 -3.22
CA GLY A 12 -15.96 -12.84 -2.15
C GLY A 12 -15.37 -13.01 -0.74
N LYS A 13 -14.03 -12.93 -0.59
CA LYS A 13 -13.34 -12.94 0.70
C LYS A 13 -13.33 -11.54 1.32
N PHE A 14 -13.08 -11.48 2.62
CA PHE A 14 -12.79 -10.21 3.28
C PHE A 14 -11.44 -9.68 2.80
N VAL A 15 -11.43 -8.47 2.24
CA VAL A 15 -10.25 -7.82 1.67
C VAL A 15 -9.64 -6.87 2.68
N VAL A 16 -8.32 -6.94 2.86
CA VAL A 16 -7.54 -6.05 3.72
C VAL A 16 -6.60 -5.22 2.85
N THR A 17 -6.70 -3.90 2.98
CA THR A 17 -5.79 -2.96 2.32
C THR A 17 -5.02 -2.14 3.34
N CYS A 18 -3.90 -1.57 2.92
CA CYS A 18 -3.21 -0.56 3.72
C CYS A 18 -2.75 0.60 2.83
N GLU A 19 -2.45 1.72 3.48
CA GLU A 19 -1.97 2.92 2.83
C GLU A 19 -0.55 3.22 3.29
N ALA A 20 0.34 3.51 2.35
CA ALA A 20 1.71 3.93 2.63
C ALA A 20 1.88 5.41 2.27
N ALA A 21 2.32 6.20 3.24
CA ALA A 21 2.67 7.59 3.01
C ALA A 21 4.17 7.74 2.70
N PRO A 22 4.55 8.45 1.63
CA PRO A 22 5.95 8.76 1.38
C PRO A 22 6.49 9.71 2.45
N SER A 23 7.72 9.48 2.87
CA SER A 23 8.46 10.40 3.74
C SER A 23 8.73 11.73 3.03
N LYS A 24 8.87 12.81 3.82
CA LYS A 24 9.33 14.09 3.27
C LYS A 24 10.77 13.95 2.73
N GLY A 25 11.02 14.53 1.55
CA GLY A 25 12.33 14.49 0.89
C GLY A 25 12.55 13.21 0.07
N THR A 26 13.81 12.91 -0.23
CA THR A 26 14.20 11.80 -1.13
C THR A 26 14.64 10.53 -0.41
N ASN A 27 14.74 10.55 0.93
CA ASN A 27 15.12 9.38 1.71
C ASN A 27 13.91 8.45 1.90
N LEU A 28 13.95 7.29 1.25
CA LEU A 28 12.88 6.29 1.24
C LEU A 28 13.09 5.13 2.23
N GLU A 29 14.18 5.12 3.01
CA GLU A 29 14.54 3.95 3.83
C GLU A 29 13.48 3.60 4.89
N ASN A 30 12.93 4.61 5.57
CA ASN A 30 11.86 4.40 6.55
C ASN A 30 10.57 3.90 5.90
N MET A 31 10.21 4.44 4.73
CA MET A 31 9.03 4.00 3.98
C MET A 31 9.19 2.53 3.56
N LYS A 32 10.34 2.16 3.01
CA LYS A 32 10.65 0.76 2.65
C LYS A 32 10.54 -0.15 3.86
N HIS A 33 11.15 0.22 5.00
CA HIS A 33 11.07 -0.57 6.23
C HIS A 33 9.62 -0.87 6.63
N HIS A 34 8.73 0.13 6.60
CA HIS A 34 7.32 -0.07 6.94
C HIS A 34 6.57 -0.92 5.91
N ILE A 35 6.83 -0.73 4.62
CA ILE A 35 6.22 -1.52 3.54
C ILE A 35 6.57 -3.01 3.69
N GLU A 36 7.83 -3.32 3.99
CA GLU A 36 8.30 -4.69 4.17
C GLU A 36 7.56 -5.45 5.30
N LEU A 37 7.03 -4.74 6.31
CA LEU A 37 6.27 -5.36 7.39
C LEU A 37 4.88 -5.87 6.95
N LEU A 38 4.31 -5.28 5.89
CA LEU A 38 2.90 -5.41 5.51
C LEU A 38 2.66 -5.89 4.07
N LYS A 39 3.60 -5.75 3.14
CA LYS A 39 3.39 -5.99 1.69
C LYS A 39 2.85 -7.39 1.35
N ASP A 40 3.20 -8.41 2.14
CA ASP A 40 2.79 -9.79 1.95
C ASP A 40 1.58 -10.19 2.82
N LYS A 41 1.00 -9.23 3.55
CA LYS A 41 -0.11 -9.43 4.50
C LYS A 41 -1.39 -8.70 4.09
N VAL A 42 -1.36 -7.94 3.00
CA VAL A 42 -2.48 -7.15 2.47
C VAL A 42 -2.78 -7.54 1.03
N ASP A 43 -4.03 -7.39 0.62
CA ASP A 43 -4.46 -7.65 -0.76
C ASP A 43 -4.07 -6.52 -1.72
N GLY A 44 -3.84 -5.33 -1.16
CA GLY A 44 -3.43 -4.14 -1.91
C GLY A 44 -2.86 -3.05 -1.00
N MET A 45 -1.97 -2.25 -1.57
CA MET A 45 -1.39 -1.07 -0.94
C MET A 45 -1.47 0.12 -1.89
N ASN A 46 -2.04 1.22 -1.44
CA ASN A 46 -1.99 2.50 -2.15
C ASN A 46 -0.90 3.38 -1.54
N VAL A 47 -0.36 4.28 -2.37
CA VAL A 47 0.56 5.34 -1.93
C VAL A 47 -0.17 6.66 -2.05
N THR A 48 -0.21 7.44 -0.97
CA THR A 48 -0.86 8.75 -0.99
C THR A 48 0.02 9.82 -1.62
N ASP A 49 -0.65 10.75 -2.28
CA ASP A 49 -0.05 12.00 -2.73
C ASP A 49 -0.43 13.13 -1.76
N HIS A 50 0.50 14.05 -1.48
CA HIS A 50 0.30 15.25 -0.65
C HIS A 50 -0.30 15.04 0.76
N GLN A 51 -0.01 13.92 1.43
CA GLN A 51 -0.60 13.55 2.73
C GLN A 51 -0.40 14.56 3.89
N SER A 52 0.52 15.52 3.74
CA SER A 52 0.80 16.56 4.76
C SER A 52 0.95 17.96 4.16
N SER A 53 0.20 18.26 3.09
CA SER A 53 0.08 19.65 2.60
C SER A 53 -0.43 20.55 3.72
N VAL A 54 0.39 21.55 4.06
CA VAL A 54 0.02 22.77 4.80
C VAL A 54 0.13 23.94 3.85
#